data_AF-A0A2D6N2U0-F1
#
_entry.id   AF-A0A2D6N2U0-F1
#
_cell.length_a   1.000
_cell.length_b   1.000
_cell.length_c   1.000
_cell.angle_alpha   90.00
_cell.angle_beta   90.00
_cell.angle_gamma   90.00
#
_symmetry.space_group_name_H-M   'P 1'
#
loop_
_entity.id
_entity.type
_entity.pdbx_description
1 polymer ?
#
loop_
_entity_poly.entity_id
_entity_poly.type
_entity_poly.pdbx_seq_one_letter_code
_entity_poly.pdbx_strand_id
1 'polypeptide(L)'
;MRWFKEQLAEIGYVEHEGGLYATPPTEAPGLILGDAIEIQLRSLLISRVFPVDVTQEQREEGVEWSGQAVVTFEYRDRYHRSKESRPWSEWAGDFWVLTLARSEDQWTIRRTS
;
A
#
# COMPACT_ATOMS: atom_id res chain seq x y z
N MET A 1 2.03 15.91 -2.86
CA MET A 1 1.34 14.91 -2.01
C MET A 1 0.01 14.40 -2.56
N ARG A 2 -0.83 15.20 -3.23
CA ARG A 2 -2.17 14.80 -3.68
C ARG A 2 -2.18 13.53 -4.57
N TRP A 3 -1.35 13.50 -5.62
CA TRP A 3 -1.26 12.36 -6.54
C TRP A 3 -0.88 11.03 -5.85
N PHE A 4 0.08 11.04 -4.92
CA PHE A 4 0.47 9.84 -4.18
C PHE A 4 -0.66 9.30 -3.29
N LYS A 5 -1.46 10.19 -2.69
CA LYS A 5 -2.62 9.81 -1.89
C LYS A 5 -3.75 9.21 -2.75
N GLU A 6 -3.95 9.74 -3.95
CA GLU A 6 -4.91 9.20 -4.93
C GLU A 6 -4.50 7.79 -5.37
N GLN A 7 -3.21 7.56 -5.62
CA GLN A 7 -2.69 6.22 -5.94
C GLN A 7 -2.78 5.23 -4.78
N LEU A 8 -2.58 5.69 -3.53
CA LEU A 8 -2.79 4.87 -2.34
C LEU A 8 -4.27 4.45 -2.19
N ALA A 9 -5.21 5.33 -2.51
CA ALA A 9 -6.64 5.02 -2.50
C ALA A 9 -7.02 3.95 -3.52
N GLU A 10 -6.42 3.97 -4.72
CA GLU A 10 -6.65 2.95 -5.76
C GLU A 10 -6.19 1.55 -5.33
N ILE A 11 -5.18 1.44 -4.46
CA ILE A 11 -4.73 0.17 -3.87
C ILE A 11 -5.34 -0.12 -2.49
N GLY A 12 -6.45 0.57 -2.15
CA GLY A 12 -7.28 0.28 -0.98
C GLY A 12 -6.96 1.07 0.28
N TYR A 13 -6.15 2.13 0.21
CA TYR A 13 -5.78 2.96 1.37
C TYR A 13 -6.46 4.33 1.37
N VAL A 14 -7.28 4.63 2.39
CA VAL A 14 -8.00 5.91 2.53
C VAL A 14 -7.36 6.76 3.64
N GLU A 15 -7.16 8.04 3.41
CA GLU A 15 -6.69 8.96 4.46
C GLU A 15 -7.85 9.30 5.42
N HIS A 16 -7.64 9.11 6.72
CA HIS A 16 -8.59 9.56 7.75
C HIS A 16 -7.83 10.00 9.02
N GLU A 17 -8.20 11.15 9.58
CA GLU A 17 -7.64 11.71 10.84
C GLU A 17 -6.10 11.65 10.99
N GLY A 18 -5.36 11.88 9.90
CA GLY A 18 -3.89 11.90 9.92
C GLY A 18 -3.22 10.52 9.77
N GLY A 19 -3.96 9.47 9.42
CA GLY A 19 -3.44 8.13 9.09
C GLY A 19 -3.98 7.59 7.75
N LEU A 20 -3.40 6.48 7.27
CA LEU A 20 -3.79 5.77 6.04
C LEU A 20 -4.44 4.42 6.40
N TYR A 21 -5.69 4.23 6.01
CA TYR A 21 -6.54 3.10 6.38
C TYR A 21 -6.61 2.13 5.22
N ALA A 22 -6.15 0.88 5.38
CA ALA A 22 -6.33 -0.14 4.35
C ALA A 22 -7.41 -1.16 4.72
N THR A 23 -8.17 -1.59 3.72
CA THR A 23 -8.89 -2.87 3.81
C THR A 23 -7.86 -4.00 3.77
N PRO A 24 -7.74 -4.85 4.82
CA PRO A 24 -6.75 -5.91 4.84
C PRO A 24 -7.07 -6.98 3.77
N PRO A 25 -6.04 -7.61 3.16
CA PRO A 25 -6.25 -8.82 2.37
C PRO A 25 -6.87 -9.90 3.27
N THR A 26 -7.76 -10.69 2.68
CA THR A 26 -8.75 -11.57 3.31
C THR A 26 -8.17 -12.70 4.20
N GLU A 27 -6.85 -12.80 4.36
CA GLU A 27 -6.14 -13.94 4.93
C GLU A 27 -5.31 -13.61 6.19
N ALA A 28 -5.75 -12.67 7.04
CA ALA A 28 -5.20 -12.60 8.39
C ALA A 28 -5.86 -13.69 9.28
N PRO A 29 -5.09 -14.60 9.89
CA PRO A 29 -5.65 -15.63 10.77
C PRO A 29 -6.43 -14.97 11.93
N GLY A 30 -7.72 -15.28 12.03
CA GLY A 30 -8.61 -14.73 13.06
C GLY A 30 -9.56 -13.60 12.60
N LEU A 31 -9.53 -13.20 11.33
CA LEU A 31 -10.54 -12.32 10.74
C LEU A 31 -11.90 -13.03 10.66
N ILE A 32 -12.89 -12.52 11.40
CA ILE A 32 -14.29 -12.90 11.23
C ILE A 32 -14.92 -11.91 10.24
N LEU A 33 -15.82 -12.40 9.38
CA LEU A 33 -16.61 -11.55 8.49
C LEU A 33 -17.29 -10.42 9.28
N GLY A 34 -16.91 -9.17 8.99
CA GLY A 34 -17.42 -7.97 9.68
C GLY A 34 -16.43 -7.27 10.62
N ASP A 35 -15.26 -7.86 10.88
CA ASP A 35 -14.16 -7.16 11.55
C ASP A 35 -13.51 -6.15 10.57
N ALA A 36 -13.20 -4.94 11.06
CA ALA A 36 -12.43 -3.94 10.30
C ALA A 36 -11.04 -3.79 10.94
N ILE A 37 -10.00 -3.68 10.11
CA ILE A 37 -8.63 -3.40 10.58
C ILE A 37 -8.33 -1.94 10.28
N GLU A 38 -7.87 -1.22 11.31
CA GLU A 38 -7.30 0.10 11.15
C GLU A 38 -5.79 0.01 11.26
N ILE A 39 -5.10 0.57 10.27
CA ILE A 39 -3.64 0.62 10.23
C ILE A 39 -3.23 2.08 10.36
N GLN A 40 -2.23 2.34 11.18
CA GLN A 40 -1.52 3.63 11.19
C GLN A 40 -0.11 3.42 10.66
N LEU A 41 0.27 4.24 9.68
CA LEU A 41 1.60 4.24 9.08
C LEU A 41 2.34 5.49 9.54
N ARG A 42 3.64 5.33 9.84
CA ARG A 42 4.58 6.43 10.02
C ARG A 42 5.92 6.09 9.35
N SER A 43 6.80 7.09 9.24
CA SER A 43 8.18 6.90 8.75
C SER A 43 8.28 6.25 7.36
N LEU A 44 7.39 6.63 6.43
CA LEU A 44 7.42 6.17 5.04
C LEU A 44 8.70 6.65 4.34
N LEU A 45 9.57 5.71 3.96
CA LEU A 45 10.82 5.98 3.27
C LEU A 45 10.94 5.08 2.03
N ILE A 46 11.18 5.70 0.87
CA ILE A 46 11.59 4.97 -0.34
C ILE A 46 13.09 4.73 -0.22
N SER A 47 13.46 3.51 0.14
CA SER A 47 14.85 3.16 0.43
C SER A 47 15.65 2.84 -0.83
N ARG A 48 15.00 2.28 -1.87
CA ARG A 48 15.61 1.88 -3.14
C ARG A 48 14.60 1.94 -4.27
N VAL A 49 15.07 2.30 -5.46
CA VAL A 49 14.32 2.19 -6.72
C VAL A 49 15.25 1.54 -7.75
N PHE A 50 14.78 0.48 -8.42
CA PHE A 50 15.53 -0.17 -9.48
C PHE A 50 14.63 -0.45 -10.69
N PRO A 51 15.14 -0.29 -11.92
CA PRO A 51 14.39 -0.61 -13.12
C PRO A 51 14.14 -2.11 -13.23
N VAL A 52 13.02 -2.50 -13.83
CA VAL A 52 12.71 -3.88 -14.22
C VAL A 52 12.33 -3.92 -15.69
N ASP A 53 12.50 -5.08 -16.32
CA ASP A 53 12.14 -5.23 -17.73
C ASP A 53 10.64 -5.02 -17.94
N VAL A 54 10.31 -4.23 -18.96
CA VAL A 54 8.92 -4.07 -19.40
C VAL A 54 8.50 -5.33 -20.16
N THR A 55 7.49 -6.03 -19.63
CA THR A 55 6.97 -7.27 -20.25
C THR A 55 6.30 -6.97 -21.59
N GLN A 56 6.09 -7.99 -22.42
CA GLN A 56 5.40 -7.83 -23.70
C GLN A 56 3.98 -7.26 -23.52
N GLU A 57 3.21 -7.79 -22.57
CA GLU A 57 1.88 -7.31 -22.22
C GLU A 57 1.90 -5.83 -21.80
N GLN A 58 2.85 -5.42 -20.96
CA GLN A 58 3.00 -4.03 -20.56
C GLN A 58 3.35 -3.10 -21.75
N ARG A 59 4.15 -3.58 -22.71
CA ARG A 59 4.42 -2.81 -23.94
C ARG A 59 3.17 -2.65 -24.79
N GLU A 60 2.33 -3.69 -24.88
CA GLU A 60 1.04 -3.64 -25.57
C GLU A 60 0.06 -2.66 -24.88
N GLU A 61 0.18 -2.50 -23.56
CA GLU A 61 -0.50 -1.46 -22.76
C GLU A 61 0.14 -0.05 -22.86
N GLY A 62 1.21 0.13 -23.64
CA GLY A 62 1.89 1.42 -23.82
C GLY A 62 2.80 1.83 -22.66
N VAL A 63 3.26 0.89 -21.84
CA VAL A 63 4.26 1.14 -20.79
C VAL A 63 5.64 1.29 -21.42
N GLU A 64 6.31 2.41 -21.12
CA GLU A 64 7.63 2.76 -21.62
C GLU A 64 8.74 2.46 -20.60
N TRP A 65 8.39 2.47 -19.31
CA TRP A 65 9.31 2.17 -18.22
C TRP A 65 8.61 1.44 -17.09
N SER A 66 9.32 0.50 -16.48
CA SER A 66 8.87 -0.23 -15.30
C SER A 66 10.01 -0.30 -14.28
N GLY A 67 9.67 -0.27 -12.99
CA GLY A 67 10.63 -0.41 -11.90
C GLY A 67 9.97 -0.89 -10.63
N GLN A 68 10.80 -1.24 -9.66
CA GLN A 68 10.36 -1.59 -8.32
C GLN A 68 10.96 -0.62 -7.30
N ALA A 69 10.12 -0.18 -6.37
CA ALA A 69 10.50 0.66 -5.25
C ALA A 69 10.29 -0.09 -3.94
N VAL A 70 11.32 -0.11 -3.09
CA VAL A 70 11.23 -0.67 -1.74
C VAL A 70 10.86 0.44 -0.79
N VAL A 71 9.64 0.38 -0.26
CA VAL A 71 9.10 1.30 0.72
C VAL A 71 9.20 0.67 2.09
N THR A 72 10.03 1.23 2.96
CA THR A 72 10.09 0.86 4.38
C THR A 72 9.20 1.80 5.18
N PHE A 73 8.50 1.28 6.18
CA PHE A 73 7.63 2.07 7.04
C PHE A 73 7.54 1.43 8.42
N GLU A 74 7.08 2.22 9.39
CA GLU A 74 6.62 1.69 10.66
C GLU A 74 5.10 1.69 10.67
N TYR A 75 4.51 0.62 11.18
CA TYR A 75 3.08 0.51 11.31
C TYR A 75 2.67 0.02 12.70
N ARG A 76 1.41 0.28 13.03
CA ARG A 76 0.68 -0.41 14.06
C ARG A 76 -0.75 -0.59 13.59
N ASP A 77 -1.45 -1.54 14.17
CA ASP A 77 -2.80 -1.91 13.79
C ASP A 77 -3.70 -2.04 15.02
N ARG A 78 -5.00 -1.91 14.79
CA ARG A 78 -6.03 -2.31 15.76
C ARG A 78 -7.24 -2.88 15.03
N TYR A 79 -7.90 -3.82 15.69
CA TYR A 79 -9.11 -4.46 15.19
C TYR A 79 -10.35 -3.77 15.75
N HIS A 80 -11.36 -3.61 14.91
CA HIS A 80 -12.68 -3.12 15.27
C HIS A 80 -13.70 -4.24 15.11
N ARG A 81 -14.42 -4.55 16.19
CA ARG A 81 -15.49 -5.56 16.22
C ARG A 81 -16.73 -4.97 16.86
N SER A 82 -17.88 -5.07 16.20
CA SER A 82 -19.19 -4.72 16.78
C SER A 82 -19.21 -3.34 17.50
N LYS A 83 -18.59 -2.31 16.89
CA LYS A 83 -18.43 -0.94 17.40
C LYS A 83 -17.39 -0.73 18.52
N GLU A 84 -16.64 -1.76 18.90
CA GLU A 84 -15.54 -1.66 19.86
C GLU A 84 -14.19 -1.79 19.17
N SER A 85 -13.24 -0.92 19.53
CA SER A 85 -11.86 -0.97 19.06
C SER A 85 -10.98 -1.66 20.08
N ARG A 86 -10.19 -2.65 19.64
CA ARG A 86 -9.09 -3.18 20.44
C ARG A 86 -8.01 -2.10 20.66
N PRO A 87 -7.17 -2.23 21.71
CA PRO A 87 -5.98 -1.41 21.84
C PRO A 87 -5.08 -1.54 20.60
N TRP A 88 -4.29 -0.50 20.35
CA TRP A 88 -3.25 -0.53 19.33
C TRP A 88 -2.19 -1.58 19.66
N SER A 89 -1.71 -2.28 18.62
CA SER A 89 -0.46 -3.02 18.70
C SER A 89 0.74 -2.08 18.91
N GLU A 90 1.88 -2.66 19.29
CA GLU A 90 3.14 -1.93 19.32
C GLU A 90 3.56 -1.50 17.91
N TRP A 91 4.39 -0.46 17.81
CA TRP A 91 4.96 -0.09 16.53
C TRP A 91 5.93 -1.17 16.04
N ALA A 92 5.70 -1.65 14.82
CA ALA A 92 6.55 -2.60 14.12
C ALA A 92 7.08 -1.98 12.82
N GLY A 93 8.30 -2.34 12.43
CA GLY A 93 8.87 -1.97 11.13
C GLY A 93 8.56 -3.05 10.08
N ASP A 94 8.20 -2.63 8.87
CA ASP A 94 7.95 -3.52 7.74
C ASP A 94 8.29 -2.83 6.41
N PHE A 95 8.18 -3.55 5.30
CA PHE A 95 8.43 -3.02 3.97
C PHE A 95 7.46 -3.56 2.92
N TRP A 96 7.20 -2.74 1.89
CA TRP A 96 6.48 -3.13 0.68
C TRP A 96 7.37 -2.98 -0.54
N VAL A 97 7.17 -3.86 -1.51
CA VAL A 97 7.69 -3.68 -2.87
C VAL A 97 6.54 -3.15 -3.72
N LEU A 98 6.74 -1.97 -4.29
CA LEU A 98 5.80 -1.34 -5.21
C LEU A 98 6.36 -1.46 -6.62
N THR A 99 5.55 -1.95 -7.55
CA THR A 99 5.82 -1.82 -8.98
C THR A 99 5.38 -0.44 -9.42
N LEU A 100 6.31 0.31 -10.02
CA LEU A 100 6.09 1.60 -10.64
C LEU A 100 6.12 1.39 -12.16
N ALA A 101 5.10 1.86 -12.88
CA ALA A 101 5.10 1.83 -14.33
C ALA A 101 4.79 3.22 -14.87
N ARG A 102 5.46 3.60 -15.95
CA ARG A 102 5.23 4.85 -16.68
C ARG A 102 4.75 4.56 -18.09
N SER A 103 3.66 5.19 -18.47
CA SER A 103 3.13 5.23 -19.84
C SER A 103 2.96 6.69 -20.22
N GLU A 104 3.60 7.12 -21.30
CA GLU A 104 3.63 8.53 -21.74
C GLU A 104 3.99 9.48 -20.56
N ASP A 105 3.02 10.26 -20.09
CA ASP A 105 3.15 11.21 -18.99
C ASP A 105 2.48 10.77 -17.68
N GLN A 106 1.95 9.54 -17.62
CA GLN A 106 1.30 9.00 -16.45
C GLN A 106 2.17 7.97 -15.72
N TRP A 107 2.27 8.14 -14.40
CA TRP A 107 2.84 7.16 -13.49
C TRP A 107 1.71 6.37 -12.83
N THR A 108 1.89 5.05 -12.73
CA THR A 108 0.99 4.14 -12.03
C THR A 108 1.77 3.33 -11.00
N ILE A 109 1.11 3.00 -9.89
CA ILE A 109 1.68 2.23 -8.78
C ILE A 109 0.83 0.98 -8.56
N ARG A 110 1.47 -0.20 -8.53
CA ARG A 110 0.81 -1.47 -8.16
C ARG A 110 1.57 -2.12 -7.01
N ARG A 111 0.85 -2.73 -6.06
CA ARG A 111 1.47 -3.53 -4.99
C ARG A 111 1.85 -4.89 -5.56
N THR A 112 3.11 -5.28 -5.45
CA THR A 112 3.51 -6.66 -5.75
C THR A 112 3.22 -7.48 -4.49
N SER A 113 2.36 -8.50 -4.62
CA SER A 113 1.95 -9.41 -3.54
C SER A 113 3.13 -10.17 -2.95
#